data_AF-A0A101J3V8-F1
#
_entry.id   AF-A0A101J3V8-F1
#
_cell.length_a   1.000
_cell.length_b   1.000
_cell.length_c   1.000
_cell.angle_alpha   90.00
_cell.angle_beta   90.00
_cell.angle_gamma   90.00
#
_symmetry.space_group_name_H-M   'P 1'
#
loop_
_entity.id
_entity.type
_entity.pdbx_description
1 polymer ?
#
loop_
_entity_poly.entity_id
_entity_poly.type
_entity_poly.pdbx_seq_one_letter_code
_entity_poly.pdbx_strand_id
1 'polypeptide(L)' 'MDIVLSGIRSTGKLHLGNYYGALRNFVRMQE' A
#
# COMPACT_ATOMS: atom_id res chain seq x y z
N MET A 1 15.82 -3.60 11.58
CA MET A 1 14.35 -3.58 11.57
C MET A 1 13.97 -2.13 11.37
N ASP A 2 13.68 -1.76 10.13
CA ASP A 2 13.32 -0.39 9.81
C ASP A 2 11.81 -0.22 10.00
N ILE A 3 11.39 0.87 10.64
CA ILE A 3 9.98 1.18 10.83
C ILE A 3 9.53 2.02 9.64
N VAL A 4 8.58 1.50 8.88
CA VAL A 4 8.01 2.16 7.69
C VAL A 4 6.56 2.55 7.97
N LEU A 5 6.20 3.79 7.63
CA LEU A 5 4.81 4.29 7.68
C LEU A 5 4.36 4.68 6.27
N SER A 6 3.23 4.14 5.84
CA SER A 6 2.60 4.45 4.56
C SER A 6 1.08 4.36 4.65
N GLY A 7 0.35 4.92 3.68
CA GLY A 7 -1.11 4.91 3.67
C GLY A 7 -1.73 5.35 2.35
N ILE A 8 -3.04 5.13 2.22
CA ILE A 8 -3.86 5.54 1.07
C ILE A 8 -5.06 6.32 1.62
N ARG A 9 -5.40 7.46 1.01
CA ARG A 9 -6.59 8.24 1.38
C ARG A 9 -7.86 7.49 0.97
N SER A 10 -8.86 7.45 1.85
CA SER A 10 -10.15 6.80 1.59
C SER A 10 -11.05 7.65 0.67
N THR A 11 -10.75 7.72 -0.62
CA THR A 11 -11.50 8.51 -1.61
C THR A 11 -12.43 7.69 -2.51
N GLY A 12 -12.59 6.40 -2.27
CA GLY A 12 -13.45 5.53 -3.07
C GLY A 12 -12.98 4.08 -3.10
N LYS A 13 -13.50 3.31 -4.06
CA LYS A 13 -13.11 1.92 -4.24
C LYS A 13 -11.68 1.81 -4.77
N LEU A 14 -10.92 0.91 -4.17
CA LEU A 14 -9.60 0.54 -4.68
C LEU A 14 -9.72 -0.10 -6.06
N HIS A 15 -8.69 0.06 -6.87
CA HIS A 15 -8.59 -0.48 -8.23
C HIS A 15 -7.16 -0.91 -8.52
N LEU A 16 -6.93 -1.51 -9.69
CA LEU A 16 -5.63 -2.09 -10.05
C LEU A 16 -4.46 -1.10 -9.96
N GLY A 17 -4.69 0.19 -10.21
CA GLY A 17 -3.68 1.23 -10.02
C GLY A 17 -3.19 1.34 -8.58
N ASN A 18 -4.11 1.30 -7.60
CA ASN A 18 -3.74 1.28 -6.17
C ASN A 18 -3.00 -0.01 -5.80
N TYR A 19 -3.41 -1.14 -6.39
CA TYR A 19 -2.77 -2.43 -6.12
C TYR A 19 -1.31 -2.47 -6.58
N TYR A 20 -1.09 -2.17 -7.87
CA TYR A 20 0.25 -2.19 -8.46
C TYR A 20 1.11 -1.01 -8.01
N GLY A 21 0.52 0.14 -7.70
CA GLY A 21 1.23 1.34 -7.28
C GLY A 21 1.62 1.37 -5.80
N ALA A 22 0.87 0.69 -4.92
CA ALA A 22 1.10 0.78 -3.48
C ALA A 22 0.87 -0.54 -2.72
N LEU A 23 -0.35 -1.12 -2.79
CA LEU A 23 -0.75 -2.19 -1.87
C LEU A 23 0.13 -3.45 -1.96
N ARG A 24 0.58 -3.82 -3.18
CA ARG A 24 1.49 -4.96 -3.37
C ARG A 24 2.80 -4.76 -2.61
N ASN A 25 3.30 -3.53 -2.54
CA ASN A 25 4.53 -3.23 -1.81
C ASN A 25 4.29 -3.17 -0.31
N PHE A 26 3.11 -2.72 0.14
CA PHE A 26 2.78 -2.71 1.57
C PHE A 26 2.89 -4.12 2.18
N VAL A 27 2.38 -5.14 1.48
CA VAL A 27 2.48 -6.53 1.92
C VAL A 27 3.94 -7.02 1.95
N ARG A 28 4.74 -6.70 0.92
CA ARG A 28 6.16 -7.08 0.87
C ARG A 28 7.01 -6.50 1.99
N MET A 29 6.62 -5.34 2.52
CA MET A 29 7.34 -4.67 3.59
C MET A 29 6.95 -5.16 5.01
N GLN A 30 6.07 -6.16 5.11
CA GLN A 30 5.66 -6.74 6.40
C GLN A 30 6.52 -7.95 6.83
N GLU A 31 7.39 -8.44 5.95
CA GLU A 31 8.43 -9.43 6.26
C GLU A 31 9.63 -8.78 6.97
#